data_AF-A0A6A5Y3Q6-F1
#
_entry.id   AF-A0A6A5Y3Q6-F1
#
_cell.length_a   1.000
_cell.length_b   1.000
_cell.length_c   1.000
_cell.angle_alpha   90.00
_cell.angle_beta   90.00
_cell.angle_gamma   90.00
#
_symmetry.space_group_name_H-M   'P 1'
#
loop_
_entity.id
_entity.type
_entity.pdbx_description
1 polymer ?
#
loop_
_entity_poly.entity_id
_entity_poly.type
_entity_poly.pdbx_seq_one_letter_code
_entity_poly.pdbx_strand_id
1 'polypeptide(L)'
;MSGWDLDDESAKVLDIWVSVKPQNEADLASPSTSSTVQAAANTLWTFLDTPPGAFTAEFEDFDNRFARVENALVELCLLHPRSMDWGIAVMYQIIKDAPGDAIFGLGEGSEGARRDLERFFGNYLSFYADGTHGSVGTKPKDRQGAKDPFTVQFTAREVEDHADEVVKKMANIRKNRWKTMIVQCLAARCHVLETVEHAYKQALVNQLVEFLEIQLDISHREWSTIDCVGLLTMLRGSAAYLLSTFPAEERETKRQDWIKGLNSLLSTSHQGRAPEDKADDIRIKSHAALALKNLRAGGLNEPSVDLFDVQYWMF
;
A
#
# COMPACT_ATOMS: atom_id res chain seq x y z
N MET A 1 -13.21 23.24 32.90
CA MET A 1 -11.98 22.51 32.54
C MET A 1 -12.26 21.03 32.69
N SER A 2 -12.92 20.43 31.70
CA SER A 2 -13.07 18.98 31.58
C SER A 2 -11.87 18.48 30.79
N GLY A 3 -11.06 17.64 31.41
CA GLY A 3 -9.98 16.93 30.75
C GLY A 3 -10.55 16.13 29.59
N TRP A 4 -9.87 16.19 28.46
CA TRP A 4 -10.16 15.35 27.30
C TRP A 4 -9.61 13.97 27.66
N ASP A 5 -10.47 13.11 28.21
CA ASP A 5 -10.16 11.69 28.30
C ASP A 5 -10.16 11.15 26.86
N LEU A 6 -8.96 11.00 26.31
CA LEU A 6 -8.74 10.24 25.09
C LEU A 6 -9.12 8.79 25.39
N ASP A 7 -9.98 8.19 24.57
CA ASP A 7 -10.22 6.76 24.64
C ASP A 7 -8.91 5.97 24.40
N ASP A 8 -8.88 4.73 24.88
CA ASP A 8 -7.71 3.84 24.77
C ASP A 8 -7.25 3.63 23.31
N GLU A 9 -8.11 3.90 22.32
CA GLU A 9 -7.81 3.84 20.89
C GLU A 9 -7.05 5.10 20.43
N SER A 10 -7.50 6.29 20.83
CA SER A 10 -6.83 7.56 20.56
C SER A 10 -5.45 7.61 21.22
N ALA A 11 -5.27 6.98 22.39
CA ALA A 11 -3.97 6.89 23.07
C ALA A 11 -2.94 6.07 22.27
N LYS A 12 -3.34 4.98 21.61
CA LYS A 12 -2.44 4.15 20.78
C LYS A 12 -1.97 4.86 19.52
N VAL A 13 -2.86 5.60 18.87
CA VAL A 13 -2.52 6.40 17.68
C VAL A 13 -1.65 7.59 18.06
N LEU A 14 -1.90 8.23 19.21
CA LEU A 14 -1.03 9.27 19.76
C LEU A 14 0.36 8.73 20.16
N ASP A 15 0.47 7.51 20.70
CA ASP A 15 1.76 6.89 20.98
C ASP A 15 2.56 6.59 19.70
N ILE A 16 1.90 6.16 18.63
CA ILE A 16 2.51 6.05 17.29
C ILE A 16 2.92 7.45 16.80
N TRP A 17 2.08 8.46 16.96
CA TRP A 17 2.36 9.83 16.54
C TRP A 17 3.56 10.43 17.29
N VAL A 18 3.62 10.29 18.61
CA VAL A 18 4.69 10.82 19.47
C VAL A 18 6.01 10.10 19.22
N SER A 19 5.98 8.79 18.93
CA SER A 19 7.20 8.01 18.67
C SER A 19 7.75 8.17 17.25
N VAL A 20 6.89 8.38 16.26
CA VAL A 20 7.27 8.38 14.84
C VAL A 20 7.51 9.80 14.28
N LYS A 21 6.83 10.84 14.83
CA LYS A 21 6.96 12.23 14.38
C LYS A 21 8.40 12.76 14.41
N PRO A 22 9.20 12.58 15.48
CA PRO A 22 10.55 13.17 15.53
C PRO A 22 11.53 12.53 14.53
N GLN A 23 11.40 11.22 14.27
CA GLN A 23 12.27 10.51 13.32
C GLN A 23 11.93 10.90 11.87
N ASN A 24 10.64 10.97 11.54
CA ASN A 24 10.21 11.38 10.20
C ASN A 24 10.44 12.88 9.94
N GLU A 25 10.30 13.76 10.94
CA GLU A 25 10.66 15.18 10.77
C GLU A 25 12.15 15.37 10.48
N ALA A 26 13.02 14.60 11.13
CA ALA A 26 14.46 14.62 10.84
C ALA A 26 14.78 14.08 9.43
N ASP A 27 14.15 12.98 9.03
CA ASP A 27 14.31 12.40 7.69
C ASP A 27 13.78 13.32 6.59
N LEU A 28 12.65 13.99 6.83
CA LEU A 28 12.03 14.94 5.89
C LEU A 28 12.79 16.28 5.84
N ALA A 29 13.37 16.74 6.93
CA ALA A 29 14.20 17.95 6.98
C ALA A 29 15.62 17.76 6.39
N SER A 30 15.97 16.53 5.97
CA SER A 30 17.26 16.25 5.33
C SER A 30 17.44 17.04 4.03
N PRO A 31 18.65 17.59 3.75
CA PRO A 31 18.96 18.26 2.47
C PRO A 31 18.78 17.38 1.23
N SER A 32 18.69 16.05 1.40
CA SER A 32 18.44 15.09 0.32
C SER A 32 16.96 14.91 -0.04
N THR A 33 16.05 15.50 0.73
CA THR A 33 14.60 15.35 0.53
C THR A 33 14.16 16.19 -0.67
N SER A 34 13.47 15.55 -1.62
CA SER A 34 13.01 16.23 -2.84
C SER A 34 11.99 17.34 -2.52
N SER A 35 11.99 18.44 -3.28
CA SER A 35 11.02 19.53 -3.16
C SER A 35 9.57 19.06 -3.27
N THR A 36 9.32 17.97 -4.00
CA THR A 36 7.99 17.33 -4.11
C THR A 36 7.55 16.70 -2.80
N VAL A 37 8.48 16.08 -2.06
CA VAL A 37 8.20 15.47 -0.76
C VAL A 37 7.90 16.55 0.26
N GLN A 38 8.70 17.61 0.27
CA GLN A 38 8.45 18.75 1.14
C GLN A 38 7.10 19.40 0.83
N ALA A 39 6.68 19.47 -0.44
CA ALA A 39 5.37 20.00 -0.82
C ALA A 39 4.22 19.09 -0.38
N ALA A 40 4.35 17.76 -0.56
CA ALA A 40 3.36 16.79 -0.09
C ALA A 40 3.25 16.82 1.44
N ALA A 41 4.39 16.89 2.13
CA ALA A 41 4.45 17.06 3.57
C ALA A 41 3.77 18.37 3.98
N ASN A 42 4.22 19.51 3.48
CA ASN A 42 3.60 20.80 3.80
C ASN A 42 2.09 20.83 3.55
N THR A 43 1.58 20.12 2.53
CA THR A 43 0.14 19.99 2.27
C THR A 43 -0.57 19.27 3.42
N LEU A 44 -0.02 18.15 3.88
CA LEU A 44 -0.53 17.41 5.04
C LEU A 44 -0.47 18.25 6.34
N TRP A 45 0.59 19.06 6.54
CA TRP A 45 0.80 19.85 7.76
C TRP A 45 -0.09 21.08 7.78
N THR A 46 -0.19 21.79 6.66
CA THR A 46 -1.05 22.97 6.52
C THR A 46 -2.50 22.64 6.87
N PHE A 47 -2.94 21.43 6.53
CA PHE A 47 -4.28 20.98 6.89
C PHE A 47 -4.43 20.87 8.42
N LEU A 48 -3.48 20.23 9.11
CA LEU A 48 -3.51 20.06 10.57
C LEU A 48 -3.41 21.39 11.33
N ASP A 49 -2.59 22.32 10.84
CA ASP A 49 -2.40 23.63 11.45
C ASP A 49 -3.58 24.58 11.19
N THR A 50 -4.52 24.21 10.31
CA THR A 50 -5.74 24.98 10.06
C THR A 50 -6.79 24.67 11.13
N PRO A 51 -7.26 25.67 11.90
CA PRO A 51 -8.24 25.43 12.96
C PRO A 51 -9.54 24.81 12.42
N PRO A 52 -10.20 23.89 13.15
CA PRO A 52 -11.46 23.26 12.71
C PRO A 52 -12.59 24.24 12.34
N GLY A 53 -12.59 25.46 12.90
CA GLY A 53 -13.56 26.52 12.56
C GLY A 53 -13.16 27.43 11.40
N ALA A 54 -11.90 27.38 10.95
CA ALA A 54 -11.40 28.17 9.83
C ALA A 54 -11.80 27.58 8.46
N PHE A 55 -12.39 26.38 8.46
CA PHE A 55 -12.92 25.73 7.26
C PHE A 55 -14.33 26.24 6.87
N THR A 56 -14.82 27.28 7.54
CA THR A 56 -16.15 27.84 7.27
C THR A 56 -16.14 28.81 6.08
N ALA A 57 -16.72 28.33 4.98
CA ALA A 57 -17.35 29.09 3.89
C ALA A 57 -16.52 29.90 2.88
N GLU A 58 -15.22 30.19 3.08
CA GLU A 58 -14.44 30.91 2.06
C GLU A 58 -13.29 30.10 1.46
N PHE A 59 -13.48 29.76 0.18
CA PHE A 59 -12.53 29.29 -0.84
C PHE A 59 -12.03 27.84 -0.74
N GLU A 60 -12.56 27.02 -1.66
CA GLU A 60 -12.38 25.58 -1.90
C GLU A 60 -13.25 24.66 -1.04
N ASP A 61 -14.13 23.94 -1.73
CA ASP A 61 -14.90 22.80 -1.23
C ASP A 61 -13.99 21.87 -0.42
N PHE A 62 -14.40 21.51 0.79
CA PHE A 62 -13.62 20.66 1.69
C PHE A 62 -13.26 19.33 0.99
N ASP A 63 -14.14 18.82 0.14
CA ASP A 63 -13.92 17.65 -0.72
C ASP A 63 -12.68 17.82 -1.62
N ASN A 64 -12.54 18.96 -2.30
CA ASN A 64 -11.38 19.25 -3.15
C ASN A 64 -10.07 19.32 -2.33
N ARG A 65 -10.13 19.83 -1.11
CA ARG A 65 -8.97 19.85 -0.18
C ARG A 65 -8.63 18.44 0.28
N PHE A 66 -9.63 17.65 0.64
CA PHE A 66 -9.47 16.26 1.07
C PHE A 66 -8.86 15.39 -0.04
N ALA A 67 -9.34 15.52 -1.28
CA ALA A 67 -8.75 14.83 -2.43
C ALA A 67 -7.27 15.20 -2.67
N ARG A 68 -6.85 16.44 -2.35
CA ARG A 68 -5.42 16.81 -2.40
C ARG A 68 -4.60 16.19 -1.28
N VAL A 69 -5.17 16.06 -0.08
CA VAL A 69 -4.55 15.35 1.04
C VAL A 69 -4.37 13.86 0.70
N GLU A 70 -5.36 13.21 0.10
CA GLU A 70 -5.26 11.82 -0.38
C GLU A 70 -4.11 11.65 -1.39
N ASN A 71 -4.02 12.56 -2.37
CA ASN A 71 -2.93 12.55 -3.35
C ASN A 71 -1.57 12.83 -2.70
N ALA A 72 -1.49 13.78 -1.77
CA ALA A 72 -0.27 14.11 -1.04
C ALA A 72 0.21 12.92 -0.19
N LEU A 73 -0.70 12.18 0.44
CA LEU A 73 -0.38 10.94 1.16
C LEU A 73 0.26 9.91 0.25
N VAL A 74 -0.32 9.67 -0.93
CA VAL A 74 0.25 8.73 -1.90
C VAL A 74 1.59 9.22 -2.43
N GLU A 75 1.73 10.50 -2.78
CA GLU A 75 3.00 11.07 -3.25
C GLU A 75 4.10 10.98 -2.19
N LEU A 76 3.78 11.27 -0.93
CA LEU A 76 4.69 11.06 0.18
C LEU A 76 5.13 9.61 0.26
N CYS A 77 4.20 8.66 0.26
CA CYS A 77 4.53 7.24 0.38
C CYS A 77 5.27 6.70 -0.85
N LEU A 78 5.08 7.30 -2.04
CA LEU A 78 5.83 6.95 -3.24
C LEU A 78 7.31 7.31 -3.13
N LEU A 79 7.62 8.40 -2.43
CA LEU A 79 8.98 8.94 -2.32
C LEU A 79 9.67 8.51 -1.02
N HIS A 80 8.89 8.40 0.06
CA HIS A 80 9.31 8.03 1.41
C HIS A 80 8.35 6.98 1.99
N PRO A 81 8.38 5.73 1.50
CA PRO A 81 7.44 4.69 1.92
C PRO A 81 7.56 4.30 3.41
N ARG A 82 8.71 4.58 4.04
CA ARG A 82 8.93 4.41 5.49
C ARG A 82 8.13 5.40 6.35
N SER A 83 7.64 6.49 5.76
CA SER A 83 6.81 7.50 6.44
C SER A 83 5.31 7.22 6.30
N MET A 84 4.93 6.06 5.77
CA MET A 84 3.54 5.68 5.52
C MET A 84 2.68 5.70 6.78
N ASP A 85 3.12 5.10 7.89
CA ASP A 85 2.33 5.08 9.13
C ASP A 85 2.08 6.49 9.68
N TRP A 86 3.08 7.37 9.55
CA TRP A 86 2.95 8.77 9.92
C TRP A 86 1.93 9.50 9.04
N GLY A 87 1.98 9.27 7.71
CA GLY A 87 1.01 9.86 6.79
C GLY A 87 -0.42 9.38 7.06
N ILE A 88 -0.59 8.11 7.40
CA ILE A 88 -1.89 7.54 7.81
C ILE A 88 -2.37 8.21 9.10
N ALA A 89 -1.51 8.40 10.09
CA ALA A 89 -1.89 9.04 11.35
C ALA A 89 -2.37 10.48 11.12
N VAL A 90 -1.72 11.23 10.23
CA VAL A 90 -2.19 12.56 9.82
C VAL A 90 -3.55 12.48 9.13
N MET A 91 -3.71 11.57 8.17
CA MET A 91 -4.97 11.38 7.46
C MET A 91 -6.12 11.04 8.42
N TYR A 92 -5.87 10.21 9.42
CA TYR A 92 -6.84 9.85 10.44
C TYR A 92 -7.26 11.05 11.28
N GLN A 93 -6.31 11.90 11.69
CA GLN A 93 -6.63 13.12 12.43
C GLN A 93 -7.49 14.07 11.58
N ILE A 94 -7.17 14.21 10.29
CA ILE A 94 -7.96 15.00 9.33
C ILE A 94 -9.41 14.49 9.24
N ILE A 95 -9.59 13.18 9.16
CA ILE A 95 -10.92 12.55 9.14
C ILE A 95 -11.67 12.82 10.46
N LYS A 96 -11.00 12.68 11.61
CA LYS A 96 -11.61 12.90 12.93
C LYS A 96 -12.06 14.35 13.12
N ASP A 97 -11.29 15.30 12.62
CA ASP A 97 -11.54 16.74 12.75
C ASP A 97 -12.44 17.32 11.64
N ALA A 98 -12.93 16.48 10.72
CA ALA A 98 -13.82 16.92 9.66
C ALA A 98 -15.09 17.59 10.24
N PRO A 99 -15.42 18.83 9.81
CA PRO A 99 -16.62 19.53 10.29
C PRO A 99 -17.89 18.70 10.03
N GLY A 100 -18.81 18.67 10.98
CA GLY A 100 -20.02 17.83 10.87
C GLY A 100 -20.91 18.16 9.66
N ASP A 101 -20.82 19.38 9.13
CA ASP A 101 -21.52 19.89 7.95
C ASP A 101 -20.67 19.83 6.66
N ALA A 102 -19.44 19.34 6.72
CA ALA A 102 -18.61 19.13 5.53
C ALA A 102 -19.22 18.03 4.67
N ILE A 103 -19.46 18.32 3.39
CA ILE A 103 -20.07 17.40 2.44
C ILE A 103 -18.97 16.67 1.65
N PHE A 104 -19.11 15.37 1.55
CA PHE A 104 -18.24 14.46 0.80
C PHE A 104 -19.06 13.66 -0.21
N GLY A 105 -18.40 12.96 -1.13
CA GLY A 105 -19.08 12.16 -2.15
C GLY A 105 -19.96 11.04 -1.56
N LEU A 106 -19.68 10.59 -0.32
CA LEU A 106 -20.31 9.45 0.32
C LEU A 106 -20.94 9.73 1.70
N GLY A 107 -21.07 11.01 2.09
CA GLY A 107 -21.68 11.38 3.36
C GLY A 107 -21.27 12.78 3.85
N GLU A 108 -21.53 13.04 5.13
CA GLU A 108 -21.17 14.30 5.80
C GLU A 108 -20.24 14.02 6.98
N GLY A 109 -19.44 15.03 7.35
CA GLY A 109 -18.54 14.98 8.49
C GLY A 109 -17.48 13.88 8.43
N SER A 110 -17.02 13.44 9.60
CA SER A 110 -15.97 12.42 9.74
C SER A 110 -16.32 11.10 9.05
N GLU A 111 -17.60 10.73 9.06
CA GLU A 111 -18.08 9.52 8.39
C GLU A 111 -18.04 9.65 6.86
N GLY A 112 -18.37 10.83 6.32
CA GLY A 112 -18.22 11.13 4.89
C GLY A 112 -16.77 11.07 4.44
N ALA A 113 -15.87 11.74 5.18
CA ALA A 113 -14.43 11.76 4.92
C ALA A 113 -13.83 10.34 4.92
N ARG A 114 -14.18 9.53 5.91
CA ARG A 114 -13.72 8.14 6.04
C ARG A 114 -14.13 7.29 4.85
N ARG A 115 -15.40 7.37 4.43
CA ARG A 115 -15.92 6.61 3.28
C ARG A 115 -15.25 7.01 1.97
N ASP A 116 -14.92 8.28 1.80
CA ASP A 116 -14.20 8.73 0.61
C ASP A 116 -12.76 8.21 0.57
N LEU A 117 -12.06 8.16 1.71
CA LEU A 117 -10.74 7.51 1.79
C LEU A 117 -10.84 6.00 1.45
N GLU A 118 -11.90 5.33 1.90
CA GLU A 118 -12.13 3.92 1.54
C GLU A 118 -12.41 3.72 0.05
N ARG A 119 -13.24 4.58 -0.55
CA ARG A 119 -13.48 4.60 -1.99
C ARG A 119 -12.19 4.85 -2.76
N PHE A 120 -11.37 5.79 -2.29
CA PHE A 120 -10.05 6.07 -2.86
C PHE A 120 -9.22 4.78 -2.93
N PHE A 121 -9.05 4.07 -1.81
CA PHE A 121 -8.32 2.79 -1.81
C PHE A 121 -8.98 1.72 -2.69
N GLY A 122 -10.30 1.58 -2.65
CA GLY A 122 -11.03 0.64 -3.50
C GLY A 122 -10.80 0.86 -5.00
N ASN A 123 -10.69 2.12 -5.43
CA ASN A 123 -10.37 2.45 -6.83
C ASN A 123 -8.95 2.01 -7.22
N TYR A 124 -7.99 2.10 -6.30
CA TYR A 124 -6.58 1.74 -6.55
C TYR A 124 -6.27 0.25 -6.37
N LEU A 125 -7.13 -0.50 -5.68
CA LEU A 125 -6.99 -1.95 -5.51
C LEU A 125 -7.49 -2.75 -6.72
N SER A 126 -7.98 -2.06 -7.76
CA SER A 126 -8.28 -2.67 -9.05
C SER A 126 -7.00 -3.23 -9.71
N PHE A 127 -7.15 -4.45 -10.26
CA PHE A 127 -6.09 -5.28 -10.85
C PHE A 127 -5.19 -4.51 -11.82
N TYR A 128 -3.91 -4.91 -11.93
CA TYR A 128 -3.01 -4.41 -12.95
C TYR A 128 -3.58 -4.69 -14.35
N ALA A 129 -4.15 -3.66 -14.96
CA ALA A 129 -4.58 -3.66 -16.34
C ALA A 129 -3.98 -2.45 -17.07
N ASP A 130 -2.67 -2.23 -16.88
CA ASP A 130 -1.77 -1.48 -17.77
C ASP A 130 -2.15 -0.02 -18.10
N GLY A 131 -1.20 0.88 -17.83
CA GLY A 131 -1.18 2.24 -18.38
C GLY A 131 -0.81 2.27 -19.86
N THR A 132 -1.55 1.57 -20.72
CA THR A 132 -1.28 1.58 -22.17
C THR A 132 -2.00 2.71 -22.89
N HIS A 133 -1.41 3.90 -22.82
CA HIS A 133 -1.52 4.90 -23.88
C HIS A 133 -0.10 5.23 -24.35
N GLY A 134 0.32 4.62 -25.46
CA GLY A 134 1.63 4.87 -26.07
C GLY A 134 1.74 4.22 -27.45
N SER A 135 2.47 4.89 -28.36
CA SER A 135 2.71 4.55 -29.77
C SER A 135 3.59 3.31 -29.98
N VAL A 136 4.48 3.00 -29.03
CA VAL A 136 5.48 1.93 -29.13
C VAL A 136 5.25 0.82 -28.10
N GLY A 137 5.60 -0.42 -28.43
CA GLY A 137 5.60 -1.60 -27.56
C GLY A 137 4.22 -2.25 -27.39
N THR A 138 4.18 -3.57 -27.42
CA THR A 138 2.96 -4.38 -27.35
C THR A 138 2.95 -5.29 -26.12
N LYS A 139 1.75 -5.69 -25.68
CA LYS A 139 1.61 -6.72 -24.65
C LYS A 139 1.85 -8.10 -25.28
N PRO A 140 2.39 -9.07 -24.54
CA PRO A 140 2.47 -10.44 -25.00
C PRO A 140 1.08 -10.92 -25.41
N LYS A 141 0.96 -11.43 -26.65
CA LYS A 141 -0.31 -11.99 -27.15
C LYS A 141 -0.68 -13.28 -26.43
N ASP A 142 0.35 -14.00 -25.97
CA ASP A 142 0.18 -15.19 -25.15
C ASP A 142 0.74 -14.91 -23.76
N ARG A 143 -0.20 -14.87 -22.83
CA ARG A 143 0.04 -14.65 -21.40
C ARG A 143 0.63 -15.93 -20.77
N GLN A 144 0.21 -17.08 -21.29
CA GLN A 144 0.64 -18.42 -20.86
C GLN A 144 2.02 -18.75 -21.43
N GLY A 145 3.05 -18.15 -20.83
CA GLY A 145 4.45 -18.42 -21.22
C GLY A 145 5.39 -17.21 -21.09
N ALA A 146 4.84 -16.03 -20.81
CA ALA A 146 5.66 -14.85 -20.51
C ALA A 146 6.29 -14.97 -19.11
N LYS A 147 7.60 -14.66 -19.00
CA LYS A 147 8.33 -14.63 -17.73
C LYS A 147 7.67 -13.71 -16.70
N ASP A 148 7.18 -12.57 -17.16
CA ASP A 148 6.24 -11.69 -16.45
C ASP A 148 5.14 -11.29 -17.46
N PRO A 149 3.86 -11.69 -17.23
CA PRO A 149 2.73 -11.49 -18.15
C PRO A 149 2.40 -10.01 -18.42
N PHE A 150 2.98 -9.11 -17.62
CA PHE A 150 2.78 -7.67 -17.69
C PHE A 150 4.00 -6.94 -18.28
N THR A 151 4.98 -7.68 -18.80
CA THR A 151 6.15 -7.11 -19.48
C THR A 151 5.75 -6.60 -20.86
N VAL A 152 6.05 -5.33 -21.15
CA VAL A 152 5.90 -4.79 -22.50
C VAL A 152 7.07 -5.27 -23.37
N GLN A 153 6.75 -5.74 -24.58
CA GLN A 153 7.75 -6.12 -25.57
C GLN A 153 7.93 -5.00 -26.59
N PHE A 154 9.19 -4.73 -26.94
CA PHE A 154 9.57 -3.79 -27.99
C PHE A 154 10.26 -4.56 -29.12
N THR A 155 9.96 -4.18 -30.36
CA THR A 155 10.71 -4.63 -31.54
C THR A 155 12.08 -3.95 -31.56
N ALA A 156 13.07 -4.58 -32.20
CA ALA A 156 14.40 -3.97 -32.38
C ALA A 156 14.30 -2.58 -33.02
N ARG A 157 13.42 -2.44 -34.02
CA ARG A 157 13.18 -1.17 -34.71
C ARG A 157 12.60 -0.09 -33.80
N GLU A 158 11.68 -0.41 -32.89
CA GLU A 158 11.18 0.58 -31.92
C GLU A 158 12.28 1.06 -30.97
N VAL A 159 13.20 0.17 -30.59
CA VAL A 159 14.34 0.52 -29.73
C VAL A 159 15.34 1.41 -30.49
N GLU A 160 15.54 1.17 -31.78
CA GLU A 160 16.44 1.95 -32.64
C GLU A 160 15.85 3.30 -33.05
N ASP A 161 14.63 3.31 -33.59
CA ASP A 161 13.99 4.49 -34.19
C ASP A 161 13.31 5.39 -33.13
N HIS A 162 12.93 4.86 -31.97
CA HIS A 162 12.10 5.53 -30.96
C HIS A 162 12.62 5.35 -29.51
N ALA A 163 13.94 5.34 -29.32
CA ALA A 163 14.58 5.08 -28.02
C ALA A 163 14.00 5.91 -26.85
N ASP A 164 13.77 7.21 -27.04
CA ASP A 164 13.21 8.09 -26.00
C ASP A 164 11.78 7.70 -25.59
N GLU A 165 10.95 7.26 -26.55
CA GLU A 165 9.60 6.79 -26.27
C GLU A 165 9.62 5.47 -25.51
N VAL A 166 10.56 4.57 -25.84
CA VAL A 166 10.79 3.32 -25.11
C VAL A 166 11.20 3.60 -23.67
N VAL A 167 12.17 4.49 -23.45
CA VAL A 167 12.63 4.89 -22.11
C VAL A 167 11.48 5.51 -21.31
N LYS A 168 10.71 6.42 -21.90
CA LYS A 168 9.55 7.05 -21.26
C LYS A 168 8.46 6.02 -20.90
N LYS A 169 8.18 5.06 -21.80
CA LYS A 169 7.20 4.00 -21.55
C LYS A 169 7.65 3.10 -20.39
N MET A 170 8.92 2.70 -20.36
CA MET A 170 9.46 1.90 -19.26
C MET A 170 9.47 2.64 -17.92
N ALA A 171 9.78 3.94 -17.92
CA ALA A 171 9.69 4.78 -16.72
C ALA A 171 8.25 4.86 -16.18
N ASN A 172 7.26 5.04 -17.07
CA ASN A 172 5.85 5.08 -16.69
C ASN A 172 5.35 3.75 -16.13
N ILE A 173 5.71 2.63 -16.75
CA ILE A 173 5.37 1.29 -16.25
C ILE A 173 5.95 1.09 -14.85
N ARG A 174 7.23 1.41 -14.65
CA ARG A 174 7.89 1.32 -13.34
C ARG A 174 7.18 2.17 -12.30
N LYS A 175 6.90 3.44 -12.60
CA LYS A 175 6.21 4.37 -11.71
C LYS A 175 4.83 3.85 -11.31
N ASN A 176 4.05 3.35 -12.27
CA ASN A 176 2.70 2.84 -12.01
C ASN A 176 2.73 1.57 -11.15
N ARG A 177 3.64 0.63 -11.45
CA ARG A 177 3.82 -0.59 -10.65
C ARG A 177 4.21 -0.27 -9.20
N TRP A 178 5.15 0.65 -9.01
CA TRP A 178 5.53 1.14 -7.69
C TRP A 178 4.35 1.79 -6.96
N LYS A 179 3.57 2.64 -7.67
CA LYS A 179 2.35 3.26 -7.11
C LYS A 179 1.33 2.26 -6.62
N THR A 180 0.99 1.24 -7.42
CA THR A 180 0.03 0.21 -7.02
C THR A 180 0.46 -0.50 -5.74
N MET A 181 1.72 -0.92 -5.67
CA MET A 181 2.24 -1.61 -4.50
C MET A 181 2.21 -0.73 -3.24
N ILE A 182 2.59 0.54 -3.37
CA ILE A 182 2.50 1.51 -2.27
C ILE A 182 1.06 1.68 -1.80
N VAL A 183 0.10 1.81 -2.72
CA VAL A 183 -1.31 1.99 -2.33
C VAL A 183 -1.90 0.72 -1.70
N GLN A 184 -1.52 -0.47 -2.17
CA GLN A 184 -1.88 -1.74 -1.53
C GLN A 184 -1.37 -1.83 -0.09
N CYS A 185 -0.11 -1.46 0.13
CA CYS A 185 0.48 -1.42 1.47
C CYS A 185 -0.21 -0.36 2.34
N LEU A 186 -0.49 0.83 1.78
CA LEU A 186 -1.17 1.92 2.46
C LEU A 186 -2.58 1.51 2.92
N ALA A 187 -3.37 0.87 2.05
CA ALA A 187 -4.70 0.36 2.38
C ALA A 187 -4.65 -0.68 3.52
N ALA A 188 -3.71 -1.64 3.44
CA ALA A 188 -3.55 -2.64 4.49
C ALA A 188 -3.12 -2.02 5.84
N ARG A 189 -2.23 -1.02 5.81
CA ARG A 189 -1.80 -0.30 7.00
C ARG A 189 -2.91 0.56 7.61
N CYS A 190 -3.74 1.22 6.81
CA CYS A 190 -4.94 1.93 7.30
C CYS A 190 -5.86 1.01 8.11
N HIS A 191 -6.05 -0.24 7.68
CA HIS A 191 -6.84 -1.21 8.43
C HIS A 191 -6.19 -1.64 9.75
N VAL A 192 -4.88 -1.88 9.73
CA VAL A 192 -4.12 -2.27 10.92
C VAL A 192 -4.15 -1.17 11.98
N LEU A 193 -4.11 0.08 11.54
CA LEU A 193 -4.18 1.26 12.39
C LEU A 193 -5.62 1.67 12.73
N GLU A 194 -6.60 0.85 12.35
CA GLU A 194 -8.03 1.02 12.65
C GLU A 194 -8.61 2.36 12.21
N THR A 195 -8.06 2.95 11.13
CA THR A 195 -8.53 4.23 10.59
C THR A 195 -9.80 4.10 9.72
N VAL A 196 -10.40 2.91 9.66
CA VAL A 196 -11.50 2.48 8.78
C VAL A 196 -12.45 1.52 9.54
N GLU A 197 -13.77 1.75 9.49
CA GLU A 197 -14.80 1.06 10.29
C GLU A 197 -15.44 -0.18 9.60
N HIS A 198 -16.12 -1.02 10.40
CA HIS A 198 -16.39 -2.46 10.18
C HIS A 198 -17.18 -2.89 8.92
N ALA A 199 -18.07 -2.06 8.35
CA ALA A 199 -18.99 -2.51 7.29
C ALA A 199 -18.30 -2.71 5.91
N TYR A 200 -17.37 -1.83 5.56
CA TYR A 200 -16.52 -1.95 4.37
C TYR A 200 -15.19 -2.66 4.67
N LYS A 201 -14.77 -2.66 5.95
CA LYS A 201 -13.66 -3.44 6.49
C LYS A 201 -13.71 -4.90 6.02
N GLN A 202 -14.87 -5.54 6.05
CA GLN A 202 -14.98 -6.96 5.67
C GLN A 202 -14.86 -7.19 4.17
N ALA A 203 -15.46 -6.34 3.31
CA ALA A 203 -15.36 -6.51 1.87
C ALA A 203 -13.92 -6.34 1.39
N LEU A 204 -13.22 -5.35 1.93
CA LEU A 204 -11.83 -5.07 1.61
C LEU A 204 -10.88 -6.12 2.19
N VAL A 205 -11.08 -6.53 3.45
CA VAL A 205 -10.37 -7.67 4.05
C VAL A 205 -10.58 -8.95 3.24
N ASN A 206 -11.81 -9.25 2.83
CA ASN A 206 -12.11 -10.42 2.01
C ASN A 206 -11.35 -10.34 0.67
N GLN A 207 -11.30 -9.17 0.04
CA GLN A 207 -10.49 -8.97 -1.17
C GLN A 207 -8.99 -9.16 -0.90
N LEU A 208 -8.45 -8.63 0.20
CA LEU A 208 -7.04 -8.80 0.56
C LEU A 208 -6.70 -10.26 0.87
N VAL A 209 -7.58 -10.96 1.59
CA VAL A 209 -7.46 -12.39 1.90
C VAL A 209 -7.55 -13.23 0.63
N GLU A 210 -8.58 -13.01 -0.18
CA GLU A 210 -8.76 -13.70 -1.46
C GLU A 210 -7.53 -13.45 -2.35
N PHE A 211 -7.04 -12.21 -2.41
CA PHE A 211 -5.85 -11.86 -3.16
C PHE A 211 -4.59 -12.57 -2.60
N LEU A 212 -4.41 -12.66 -1.29
CA LEU A 212 -3.31 -13.42 -0.67
C LEU A 212 -3.40 -14.92 -0.98
N GLU A 213 -4.57 -15.52 -0.79
CA GLU A 213 -4.79 -16.96 -0.96
C GLU A 213 -4.60 -17.38 -2.42
N ILE A 214 -5.13 -16.59 -3.37
CA ILE A 214 -4.94 -16.82 -4.80
C ILE A 214 -3.46 -16.80 -5.18
N GLN A 215 -2.64 -15.98 -4.51
CA GLN A 215 -1.27 -15.70 -4.93
C GLN A 215 -0.23 -16.55 -4.20
N LEU A 216 -0.57 -17.03 -3.00
CA LEU A 216 0.18 -18.08 -2.31
C LEU A 216 -0.05 -19.46 -2.95
N ASP A 217 -1.08 -19.63 -3.78
CA ASP A 217 -1.24 -20.77 -4.67
C ASP A 217 -0.47 -20.58 -6.00
N ILE A 218 0.83 -20.82 -5.91
CA ILE A 218 1.81 -20.64 -7.00
C ILE A 218 1.47 -21.49 -8.24
N SER A 219 0.69 -22.56 -8.06
CA SER A 219 0.50 -23.61 -9.06
C SER A 219 -0.49 -23.26 -10.18
N HIS A 220 -1.23 -22.16 -10.04
CA HIS A 220 -2.41 -21.89 -10.87
C HIS A 220 -2.41 -20.55 -11.62
N ARG A 221 -1.41 -19.66 -11.48
CA ARG A 221 -1.49 -18.31 -12.11
C ARG A 221 -0.20 -17.69 -12.64
N GLU A 222 -0.43 -16.68 -13.48
CA GLU A 222 0.52 -15.70 -13.99
C GLU A 222 0.60 -14.49 -13.05
N TRP A 223 1.69 -14.37 -12.30
CA TRP A 223 1.99 -13.24 -11.42
C TRP A 223 3.24 -12.49 -11.90
N SER A 224 3.34 -11.17 -11.73
CA SER A 224 4.63 -10.48 -11.82
C SER A 224 5.40 -10.57 -10.50
N THR A 225 6.72 -10.40 -10.55
CA THR A 225 7.54 -10.27 -9.35
C THR A 225 7.02 -9.17 -8.43
N ILE A 226 6.59 -8.03 -9.00
CA ILE A 226 6.15 -6.87 -8.23
C ILE A 226 4.82 -7.15 -7.53
N ASP A 227 3.90 -7.87 -8.17
CA ASP A 227 2.64 -8.27 -7.52
C ASP A 227 2.94 -9.13 -6.29
N CYS A 228 3.80 -10.13 -6.43
CA CYS A 228 4.15 -11.02 -5.32
C CYS A 228 4.93 -10.30 -4.21
N VAL A 229 5.88 -9.44 -4.54
CA VAL A 229 6.59 -8.63 -3.52
C VAL A 229 5.63 -7.69 -2.79
N GLY A 230 4.70 -7.05 -3.51
CA GLY A 230 3.66 -6.21 -2.91
C GLY A 230 2.75 -6.98 -1.96
N LEU A 231 2.30 -8.15 -2.38
CA LEU A 231 1.53 -9.09 -1.56
C LEU A 231 2.24 -9.54 -0.30
N LEU A 232 3.51 -9.94 -0.42
CA LEU A 232 4.31 -10.37 0.72
C LEU A 232 4.55 -9.22 1.70
N THR A 233 4.73 -8.00 1.19
CA THR A 233 4.86 -6.78 2.00
C THR A 233 3.55 -6.45 2.71
N MET A 234 2.43 -6.56 2.01
CA MET A 234 1.09 -6.41 2.57
C MET A 234 0.83 -7.44 3.68
N LEU A 235 1.17 -8.72 3.45
CA LEU A 235 1.06 -9.79 4.45
C LEU A 235 1.89 -9.47 5.69
N ARG A 236 3.17 -9.10 5.53
CA ARG A 236 4.04 -8.68 6.64
C ARG A 236 3.45 -7.51 7.43
N GLY A 237 2.84 -6.56 6.73
CA GLY A 237 2.28 -5.35 7.33
C GLY A 237 0.96 -5.56 8.06
N SER A 238 0.25 -6.66 7.80
CA SER A 238 -1.15 -6.87 8.25
C SER A 238 -1.50 -8.28 8.73
N ALA A 239 -0.54 -9.21 8.84
CA ALA A 239 -0.78 -10.61 9.17
C ALA A 239 -1.59 -10.82 10.47
N ALA A 240 -1.23 -10.13 11.55
CA ALA A 240 -1.93 -10.26 12.84
C ALA A 240 -3.39 -9.84 12.70
N TYR A 241 -3.59 -8.71 12.02
CA TYR A 241 -4.90 -8.14 11.78
C TYR A 241 -5.75 -9.06 10.91
N LEU A 242 -5.22 -9.53 9.77
CA LEU A 242 -5.94 -10.44 8.88
C LEU A 242 -6.28 -11.76 9.57
N LEU A 243 -5.39 -12.32 10.39
CA LEU A 243 -5.71 -13.52 11.18
C LEU A 243 -6.84 -13.24 12.18
N SER A 244 -6.88 -12.04 12.77
CA SER A 244 -7.92 -11.67 13.73
C SER A 244 -9.33 -11.61 13.11
N THR A 245 -9.44 -11.41 11.80
CA THR A 245 -10.73 -11.36 11.10
C THR A 245 -11.38 -12.73 10.88
N PHE A 246 -10.64 -13.82 11.08
CA PHE A 246 -11.18 -15.17 11.06
C PHE A 246 -11.70 -15.61 12.44
N PRO A 247 -12.68 -16.53 12.50
CA PRO A 247 -13.08 -17.21 13.74
C PRO A 247 -11.87 -17.80 14.46
N ALA A 248 -11.86 -17.76 15.79
CA ALA A 248 -10.69 -18.13 16.61
C ALA A 248 -10.17 -19.55 16.32
N GLU A 249 -11.09 -20.47 16.04
CA GLU A 249 -10.87 -21.86 15.68
C GLU A 249 -10.23 -22.06 14.30
N GLU A 250 -10.36 -21.08 13.38
CA GLU A 250 -9.83 -21.14 12.02
C GLU A 250 -8.46 -20.47 11.88
N ARG A 251 -8.09 -19.58 12.81
CA ARG A 251 -6.87 -18.74 12.70
C ARG A 251 -5.61 -19.56 12.56
N GLU A 252 -5.49 -20.65 13.33
CA GLU A 252 -4.30 -21.50 13.26
C GLU A 252 -4.21 -22.22 11.91
N THR A 253 -5.32 -22.76 11.42
CA THR A 253 -5.39 -23.42 10.12
C THR A 253 -4.98 -22.44 9.01
N LYS A 254 -5.55 -21.23 9.00
CA LYS A 254 -5.18 -20.19 8.03
C LYS A 254 -3.70 -19.79 8.10
N ARG A 255 -3.17 -19.65 9.32
CA ARG A 255 -1.74 -19.39 9.52
C ARG A 255 -0.87 -20.50 8.92
N GLN A 256 -1.23 -21.77 9.13
CA GLN A 256 -0.49 -22.90 8.57
C GLN A 256 -0.58 -22.97 7.05
N ASP A 257 -1.74 -22.64 6.47
CA ASP A 257 -1.91 -22.56 5.02
C ASP A 257 -1.01 -21.50 4.40
N TRP A 258 -0.94 -20.30 5.00
CA TRP A 258 -0.04 -19.25 4.53
C TRP A 258 1.44 -19.64 4.70
N ILE A 259 1.80 -20.24 5.83
CA ILE A 259 3.16 -20.77 6.06
C ILE A 259 3.52 -21.80 4.97
N LYS A 260 2.59 -22.69 4.61
CA LYS A 260 2.80 -23.68 3.55
C LYS A 260 3.04 -23.00 2.20
N GLY A 261 2.22 -22.02 1.83
CA GLY A 261 2.41 -21.24 0.59
C GLY A 261 3.76 -20.51 0.54
N LEU A 262 4.18 -19.89 1.65
CA LEU A 262 5.49 -19.24 1.76
C LEU A 262 6.65 -20.24 1.65
N ASN A 263 6.55 -21.42 2.28
CA ASN A 263 7.56 -22.46 2.12
C ASN A 263 7.63 -22.95 0.67
N SER A 264 6.51 -22.99 -0.06
CA SER A 264 6.50 -23.29 -1.48
C SER A 264 7.21 -22.22 -2.32
N LEU A 265 7.11 -20.94 -1.96
CA LEU A 265 7.88 -19.86 -2.63
C LEU A 265 9.39 -19.97 -2.37
N LEU A 266 9.79 -20.53 -1.22
CA LEU A 266 11.19 -20.67 -0.83
C LEU A 266 11.84 -21.98 -1.33
N SER A 267 11.03 -22.99 -1.63
CA SER A 267 11.51 -24.32 -2.00
C SER A 267 11.77 -24.44 -3.50
N THR A 268 13.02 -24.73 -3.87
CA THR A 268 13.47 -24.93 -5.26
C THR A 268 13.22 -26.34 -5.81
N SER A 269 12.26 -27.10 -5.27
CA SER A 269 12.08 -28.48 -5.74
C SER A 269 11.29 -28.53 -7.05
N HIS A 270 12.01 -28.85 -8.13
CA HIS A 270 11.55 -29.26 -9.46
C HIS A 270 10.65 -30.52 -9.45
N GLN A 271 9.66 -30.62 -8.57
CA GLN A 271 8.67 -31.70 -8.58
C GLN A 271 7.23 -31.23 -8.74
N GLY A 272 7.00 -29.94 -9.00
CA GLY A 272 5.70 -29.52 -9.49
C GLY A 272 5.49 -28.01 -9.56
N ARG A 273 5.40 -27.50 -10.78
CA ARG A 273 4.47 -26.41 -11.19
C ARG A 273 4.78 -24.96 -10.81
N ALA A 274 5.93 -24.61 -10.23
CA ALA A 274 6.38 -23.21 -10.29
C ALA A 274 7.18 -22.98 -11.60
N PRO A 275 6.93 -21.91 -12.38
CA PRO A 275 7.78 -21.57 -13.52
C PRO A 275 9.24 -21.42 -13.05
N GLU A 276 10.19 -22.11 -13.69
CA GLU A 276 11.62 -22.17 -13.29
C GLU A 276 12.21 -20.78 -13.03
N ASP A 277 11.81 -19.78 -13.83
CA ASP A 277 12.31 -18.41 -13.75
C ASP A 277 11.87 -17.63 -12.49
N LYS A 278 10.77 -18.03 -11.82
CA LYS A 278 10.17 -17.29 -10.68
C LYS A 278 10.54 -17.89 -9.33
N ALA A 279 10.74 -19.20 -9.28
CA ALA A 279 11.20 -19.90 -8.09
C ALA A 279 12.60 -19.42 -7.65
N ASP A 280 13.36 -18.76 -8.53
CA ASP A 280 14.71 -18.25 -8.27
C ASP A 280 14.82 -16.73 -8.14
N ASP A 281 13.71 -15.99 -8.18
CA ASP A 281 13.76 -14.53 -7.96
C ASP A 281 14.10 -14.23 -6.48
N ILE A 282 15.29 -13.65 -6.27
CA ILE A 282 15.83 -13.35 -4.94
C ILE A 282 14.98 -12.35 -4.15
N ARG A 283 14.23 -11.47 -4.83
CA ARG A 283 13.35 -10.49 -4.17
C ARG A 283 12.14 -11.19 -3.57
N ILE A 284 11.52 -12.09 -4.34
CA ILE A 284 10.40 -12.91 -3.88
C ILE A 284 10.85 -13.78 -2.70
N LYS A 285 11.99 -14.47 -2.84
CA LYS A 285 12.56 -15.30 -1.77
C LYS A 285 12.88 -14.49 -0.50
N SER A 286 13.47 -13.30 -0.64
CA SER A 286 13.77 -12.42 0.51
C SER A 286 12.49 -12.01 1.24
N HIS A 287 11.49 -11.50 0.52
CA HIS A 287 10.23 -11.08 1.14
C HIS A 287 9.43 -12.27 1.71
N ALA A 288 9.47 -13.44 1.07
CA ALA A 288 8.81 -14.64 1.55
C ALA A 288 9.46 -15.17 2.83
N ALA A 289 10.79 -15.11 2.94
CA ALA A 289 11.52 -15.49 4.15
C ALA A 289 11.19 -14.57 5.34
N LEU A 290 11.08 -13.26 5.10
CA LEU A 290 10.67 -12.29 6.11
C LEU A 290 9.22 -12.53 6.56
N ALA A 291 8.29 -12.70 5.61
CA ALA A 291 6.90 -13.04 5.91
C ALA A 291 6.78 -14.34 6.72
N LEU A 292 7.57 -15.36 6.36
CA LEU A 292 7.60 -16.64 7.05
C LEU A 292 8.12 -16.51 8.49
N LYS A 293 9.21 -15.75 8.68
CA LYS A 293 9.76 -15.44 10.00
C LYS A 293 8.71 -14.74 10.87
N ASN A 294 8.02 -13.74 10.31
CA ASN A 294 6.98 -12.99 10.98
C ASN A 294 5.80 -13.90 11.41
N LEU A 295 5.24 -14.69 10.49
CA LEU A 295 4.12 -15.59 10.80
C LEU A 295 4.49 -16.64 11.86
N ARG A 296 5.71 -17.17 11.82
CA ARG A 296 6.21 -18.12 12.83
C ARG A 296 6.40 -17.47 14.21
N ALA A 297 6.66 -16.18 14.27
CA ALA A 297 6.76 -15.41 15.52
C ALA A 297 5.39 -15.01 16.10
N GLY A 298 4.28 -15.44 15.48
CA GLY A 298 2.92 -15.17 15.95
C GLY A 298 2.08 -14.33 14.97
N GLY A 299 2.67 -13.85 13.87
CA GLY A 299 2.00 -12.96 12.93
C GLY A 299 1.95 -11.55 13.49
N LEU A 300 3.00 -10.77 13.25
CA LEU A 300 3.13 -9.37 13.63
C LEU A 300 2.69 -8.47 12.47
N ASN A 301 2.15 -7.29 12.81
CA ASN A 301 1.92 -6.24 11.81
C ASN A 301 3.16 -5.33 11.75
N GLU A 302 4.09 -5.63 10.86
CA GLU A 302 5.33 -4.86 10.74
C GLU A 302 5.03 -3.38 10.42
N PRO A 303 5.68 -2.42 11.10
CA PRO A 303 5.55 -1.01 10.78
C PRO A 303 6.20 -0.71 9.43
N SER A 304 5.76 0.37 8.80
CA SER A 304 6.24 0.83 7.49
C SER A 304 7.76 1.01 7.41
N VAL A 305 8.41 1.38 8.53
CA VAL A 305 9.87 1.52 8.61
C VAL A 305 10.62 0.20 8.35
N ASP A 306 10.03 -0.93 8.73
CA ASP A 306 10.58 -2.29 8.60
C ASP A 306 10.12 -2.95 7.28
N LEU A 307 8.89 -2.65 6.84
CA LEU A 307 8.37 -3.09 5.54
C LEU A 307 9.25 -2.57 4.39
N PHE A 308 9.66 -1.31 4.48
CA PHE A 308 10.41 -0.59 3.46
C PHE A 308 11.87 -0.34 3.85
N ASP A 309 12.45 -1.22 4.66
CA ASP A 309 13.89 -1.21 4.92
C ASP A 309 14.65 -1.46 3.61
N VAL A 310 15.45 -0.47 3.23
CA VAL A 310 16.25 -0.40 2.00
C VAL A 310 17.05 -1.68 1.76
N GLN A 311 17.52 -2.34 2.82
CA GLN A 311 18.30 -3.57 2.69
C GLN A 311 17.52 -4.70 2.00
N TYR A 312 16.19 -4.67 1.96
CA TYR A 312 15.37 -5.71 1.32
C TYR A 312 14.84 -5.31 -0.07
N TRP A 313 15.03 -4.05 -0.47
CA TRP A 313 14.48 -3.50 -1.72
C TRP A 313 15.55 -3.16 -2.78
N MET A 314 16.84 -3.19 -2.45
CA MET A 314 17.95 -2.84 -3.37
C MET A 314 18.54 -4.02 -4.17
N PHE A 315 17.96 -5.21 -4.08
CA PHE A 315 18.48 -6.41 -4.76
C PHE A 315 17.76 -6.74 -6.06
#